data_AF-A0A6P5X0A0-F1
#
_entry.id   AF-A0A6P5X0A0-F1
#
_cell.length_a   1.000
_cell.length_b   1.000
_cell.length_c   1.000
_cell.angle_alpha   90.00
_cell.angle_beta   90.00
_cell.angle_gamma   90.00
#
_symmetry.space_group_name_H-M   'P 1'
#
loop_
_entity.id
_entity.type
_entity.pdbx_description
1 polymer ?
#
loop_
_entity_poly.entity_id
_entity_poly.type
_entity_poly.pdbx_seq_one_letter_code
_entity_poly.pdbx_strand_id
1 'polypeptide(L)'
;MVRFDNEISSSSFSSSSSISGRKYDVFLSFRGEDIRKNFTDHLCSALKSKGIITFRDDENLEVGEAIAPELFKAIQESWSSIIVFSERYSSSRLCLEELFEIIKQKNERGHKVFPIFNDVDPSELRGQKGKVEEAFAKHGEKFKEEAVRWRTVLTEVANMTGWHLNNRHESELVRDIVKKISTKLRQTFSSAPKSDMTGIESRLKTLLCKINARDDEDDCVRIIGICGLGGIGKTTLARFVYTQISSHFEGRSFLAGVREVAEKDGLVCLQKQLLCQILLEGGFNFFDVDEGNDMISCRLSHKKVLIVLDDVDNIQHLKCLVGKRAWFGLGSRIIRTTRDEHLLQTYGVDDVYKPMTLNANEALRLFSLKAFKSDTPEKDLVELSKRVIEYADGLPLALEVFGSFLAGRDASQWTGVIERLENDYKKEILDRLQISFDGIEETEMNIFLNIACFFKGEDKDLVTKILVGCNFFRNIGDKLSMHQLLQEMGRKIVHQKSPVGSAKHHRLNASIGVCYD
;
A
#
# COMPACT_ATOMS: atom_id res chain seq x y z
N MET A 1 18.83 46.85 37.21
CA MET A 1 18.00 47.64 36.27
C MET A 1 18.72 47.59 34.94
N VAL A 2 18.25 46.96 33.88
CA VAL A 2 16.90 46.55 33.48
C VAL A 2 17.03 45.25 32.67
N ARG A 3 16.16 44.27 32.98
CA ARG A 3 15.90 43.08 32.16
C ARG A 3 15.15 43.52 30.91
N PHE A 4 15.53 43.02 29.74
CA PHE A 4 14.64 42.95 28.60
C PHE A 4 14.53 41.49 28.18
N ASP A 5 13.41 40.90 28.60
CA ASP A 5 12.86 39.69 28.04
C ASP A 5 12.46 39.98 26.58
N ASN A 6 12.79 39.09 25.66
CA ASN A 6 12.14 39.06 24.35
C ASN A 6 11.79 37.60 24.02
N GLU A 7 10.51 37.32 24.18
CA GLU A 7 9.84 36.07 23.84
C GLU A 7 9.95 35.84 22.33
N ILE A 8 10.59 34.73 21.92
CA ILE A 8 10.44 34.19 20.57
C ILE A 8 9.40 33.09 20.66
N SER A 9 8.19 33.42 20.22
CA SER A 9 7.05 32.51 20.06
C SER A 9 7.42 31.41 19.06
N SER A 10 7.65 30.20 19.57
CA SER A 10 7.80 28.99 18.76
C SER A 10 6.41 28.52 18.31
N SER A 11 6.04 28.89 17.09
CA SER A 11 4.88 28.30 16.41
C SER A 11 5.22 26.87 15.99
N SER A 12 4.91 25.92 16.86
CA SER A 12 4.96 24.50 16.56
C SER A 12 3.90 24.18 15.49
N PHE A 13 4.35 24.10 14.25
CA PHE A 13 3.59 23.53 13.15
C PHE A 13 3.18 22.11 13.53
N SER A 14 1.89 21.95 13.82
CA SER A 14 1.26 20.65 14.05
C SER A 14 1.27 19.86 12.75
N SER A 15 2.32 19.08 12.56
CA SER A 15 2.38 18.03 11.56
C SER A 15 1.39 16.95 11.95
N SER A 16 0.30 16.85 11.19
CA SER A 16 -0.71 15.82 11.31
C SER A 16 -0.10 14.46 10.93
N SER A 17 0.40 13.75 11.94
CA SER A 17 0.74 12.33 11.85
C SER A 17 0.47 11.62 13.18
N SER A 18 -0.80 11.52 13.57
CA SER A 18 -1.26 10.64 14.65
C SER A 18 -1.29 9.17 14.19
N ILE A 19 -0.19 8.66 13.64
CA ILE A 19 0.00 7.23 13.28
C ILE A 19 1.18 6.66 14.08
N SER A 20 1.24 6.98 15.36
CA SER A 20 2.22 6.41 16.29
C SER A 20 1.45 5.97 17.53
N GLY A 21 1.04 4.70 17.56
CA GLY A 21 0.35 4.09 18.70
C GLY A 21 -0.77 3.09 18.40
N ARG A 22 -1.11 2.80 17.13
CA ARG A 22 -2.16 1.81 16.82
C ARG A 22 -1.59 0.40 16.73
N LYS A 23 -2.00 -0.48 17.64
CA LYS A 23 -1.61 -1.90 17.72
C LYS A 23 -2.61 -2.82 17.04
N TYR A 24 -3.89 -2.43 16.99
CA TYR A 24 -4.97 -3.25 16.45
C TYR A 24 -5.76 -2.50 15.36
N ASP A 25 -6.30 -3.25 14.40
CA ASP A 25 -7.23 -2.72 13.39
C ASP A 25 -8.66 -2.63 13.96
N VAL A 26 -9.05 -3.65 14.72
CA VAL A 26 -10.41 -3.83 15.22
C VAL A 26 -10.39 -4.27 16.68
N PHE A 27 -11.20 -3.62 17.51
CA PHE A 27 -11.58 -4.07 18.83
C PHE A 27 -13.00 -4.69 18.80
N LEU A 28 -13.18 -5.89 19.34
CA LEU A 28 -14.50 -6.52 19.47
C LEU A 28 -15.07 -6.29 20.88
N SER A 29 -16.17 -5.54 20.98
CA SER A 29 -16.94 -5.37 22.21
C SER A 29 -18.20 -6.23 22.15
N PHE A 30 -18.37 -7.13 23.12
CA PHE A 30 -19.47 -8.08 23.16
C PHE A 30 -19.66 -8.62 24.58
N ARG A 31 -20.83 -9.20 24.85
CA ARG A 31 -21.05 -9.94 26.10
C ARG A 31 -20.55 -11.38 25.95
N GLY A 32 -19.50 -11.72 26.69
CA GLY A 32 -18.87 -13.04 26.64
C GLY A 32 -19.84 -14.20 26.89
N GLU A 33 -20.64 -14.10 27.95
CA GLU A 33 -21.61 -15.14 28.34
C GLU A 33 -22.65 -15.47 27.25
N ASP A 34 -22.98 -14.51 26.38
CA ASP A 34 -24.09 -14.66 25.43
C ASP A 34 -23.61 -15.22 24.09
N ILE A 35 -22.49 -14.70 23.57
CA ILE A 35 -22.11 -14.87 22.16
C ILE A 35 -20.64 -15.20 21.92
N ARG A 36 -19.84 -15.44 22.98
CA ARG A 36 -18.40 -15.73 22.84
C ARG A 36 -18.15 -16.91 21.91
N LYS A 37 -18.82 -18.04 22.08
CA LYS A 37 -18.53 -19.28 21.31
C LYS A 37 -19.33 -19.42 20.00
N ASN A 38 -20.15 -18.43 19.66
CA ASN A 38 -21.06 -18.49 18.51
C ASN A 38 -20.64 -17.44 17.47
N PHE A 39 -21.53 -16.51 17.14
CA PHE A 39 -21.32 -15.45 16.15
C PHE A 39 -19.99 -14.69 16.31
N THR A 40 -19.62 -14.30 17.53
CA THR A 40 -18.38 -13.53 17.77
C THR A 40 -17.12 -14.34 17.46
N ASP A 41 -17.13 -15.65 17.69
CA ASP A 41 -16.01 -16.53 17.36
C ASP A 41 -15.79 -16.60 15.84
N HIS A 42 -16.88 -16.85 15.11
CA HIS A 42 -16.88 -16.88 13.65
C HIS A 42 -16.46 -15.54 13.06
N LEU A 43 -16.93 -14.42 13.61
CA LEU A 43 -16.52 -13.08 13.20
C LEU A 43 -15.03 -12.83 13.43
N CYS A 44 -14.52 -13.17 14.63
CA CYS A 44 -13.11 -13.00 14.95
C CYS A 44 -12.20 -13.84 14.05
N SER A 45 -12.57 -15.11 13.84
CA SER A 45 -11.85 -16.02 12.92
C SER A 45 -11.84 -15.48 11.49
N ALA A 46 -13.00 -15.01 11.00
CA ALA A 46 -13.11 -14.45 9.66
C ALA A 46 -12.29 -13.15 9.49
N LEU A 47 -12.27 -12.25 10.48
CA LEU A 47 -11.42 -11.06 10.46
C LEU A 47 -9.93 -11.43 10.41
N LYS A 48 -9.49 -12.33 11.30
CA LYS A 48 -8.10 -12.81 11.34
C LYS A 48 -7.68 -13.50 10.04
N SER A 49 -8.57 -14.30 9.43
CA SER A 49 -8.32 -14.96 8.14
C SER A 49 -8.05 -13.99 6.98
N LYS A 50 -8.48 -12.73 7.11
CA LYS A 50 -8.23 -11.64 6.14
C LYS A 50 -7.07 -10.75 6.52
N GLY A 51 -6.26 -11.15 7.51
CA GLY A 51 -5.12 -10.38 7.99
C GLY A 51 -5.48 -9.13 8.79
N ILE A 52 -6.72 -9.02 9.29
CA ILE A 52 -7.13 -7.90 10.13
C ILE A 52 -6.71 -8.20 11.57
N ILE A 53 -5.84 -7.35 12.13
CA ILE A 53 -5.32 -7.49 13.49
C ILE A 53 -6.46 -7.14 14.48
N THR A 54 -7.09 -8.17 15.01
CA THR A 54 -8.31 -8.03 15.82
C THR A 54 -8.03 -8.33 17.29
N PHE A 55 -8.31 -7.38 18.17
CA PHE A 55 -8.35 -7.60 19.61
C PHE A 55 -9.72 -8.16 20.01
N ARG A 56 -9.70 -9.28 20.75
CA ARG A 56 -10.87 -9.91 21.35
C ARG A 56 -10.52 -10.19 22.79
N ASP A 57 -11.40 -9.78 23.70
CA ASP A 57 -11.23 -10.06 25.12
C ASP A 57 -11.33 -11.58 25.39
N ASP A 58 -10.23 -12.21 25.80
CA ASP A 58 -10.16 -13.62 26.17
C ASP A 58 -10.28 -13.76 27.69
N GLU A 59 -11.11 -14.70 28.14
CA GLU A 59 -11.31 -15.06 29.56
C GLU A 59 -10.02 -15.55 30.26
N ASN A 60 -8.91 -15.68 29.53
CA ASN A 60 -7.60 -16.14 30.00
C ASN A 60 -6.61 -15.00 30.32
N LEU A 61 -7.03 -13.73 30.30
CA LEU A 61 -6.24 -12.66 30.91
C LEU A 61 -6.16 -12.93 32.42
N GLU A 62 -4.95 -13.20 32.89
CA GLU A 62 -4.64 -13.82 34.17
C GLU A 62 -5.46 -13.26 35.33
N VAL A 63 -6.20 -14.15 36.00
CA VAL A 63 -6.96 -13.89 37.22
C VAL A 63 -6.02 -13.29 38.25
N GLY A 64 -6.00 -11.96 38.39
CA GLY A 64 -5.15 -11.28 39.37
C GLY A 64 -4.92 -9.78 39.19
N GLU A 65 -4.95 -9.25 37.97
CA GLU A 65 -4.79 -7.80 37.73
C GLU A 65 -6.11 -7.10 37.36
N ALA A 66 -6.21 -5.80 37.65
CA ALA A 66 -7.39 -5.02 37.32
C ALA A 66 -7.60 -5.04 35.79
N ILE A 67 -8.56 -5.79 35.30
CA ILE A 67 -8.85 -6.08 33.87
C ILE A 67 -9.15 -4.82 33.03
N ALA A 68 -9.53 -3.71 33.66
CA ALA A 68 -10.04 -2.51 32.98
C ALA A 68 -9.01 -1.66 32.20
N PRO A 69 -7.79 -1.38 32.70
CA PRO A 69 -6.84 -0.48 32.03
C PRO A 69 -6.28 -1.05 30.72
N GLU A 70 -6.02 -2.35 30.64
CA GLU A 70 -5.53 -2.99 29.41
C GLU A 70 -6.59 -2.97 28.31
N LEU A 71 -7.85 -3.19 28.68
CA LEU A 71 -8.98 -3.15 27.77
C LEU A 71 -9.19 -1.76 27.18
N PHE A 72 -9.17 -0.72 28.02
CA PHE A 72 -9.27 0.67 27.56
C PHE A 72 -8.08 1.08 26.71
N LYS A 73 -6.88 0.60 27.05
CA LYS A 73 -5.69 0.78 26.21
C LYS A 73 -5.87 0.12 24.84
N ALA A 74 -6.39 -1.11 24.78
CA ALA A 74 -6.66 -1.79 23.52
C ALA A 74 -7.69 -1.02 22.66
N ILE A 75 -8.73 -0.42 23.26
CA ILE A 75 -9.69 0.46 22.56
C ILE A 75 -8.96 1.68 21.97
N GLN A 76 -8.09 2.33 22.75
CA GLN A 76 -7.31 3.50 22.33
C GLN A 76 -6.28 3.19 21.24
N GLU A 77 -5.72 1.98 21.25
CA GLU A 77 -4.75 1.48 20.28
C GLU A 77 -5.42 0.83 19.05
N SER A 78 -6.75 0.86 18.96
CA SER A 78 -7.51 0.31 17.83
C SER A 78 -7.90 1.38 16.80
N TRP A 79 -7.98 1.01 15.52
CA TRP A 79 -8.54 1.90 14.48
C TRP A 79 -10.08 1.98 14.53
N SER A 80 -10.72 0.87 14.90
CA SER A 80 -12.17 0.77 14.99
C SER A 80 -12.64 -0.19 16.07
N SER A 81 -13.90 -0.07 16.47
CA SER A 81 -14.59 -1.04 17.32
C SER A 81 -15.84 -1.58 16.64
N ILE A 82 -16.01 -2.90 16.68
CA ILE A 82 -17.27 -3.57 16.39
C ILE A 82 -17.96 -3.85 17.72
N ILE A 83 -19.21 -3.43 17.85
CA ILE A 83 -20.01 -3.65 19.05
C ILE A 83 -21.11 -4.65 18.71
N VAL A 84 -21.12 -5.80 19.36
CA VAL A 84 -22.14 -6.83 19.16
C VAL A 84 -23.14 -6.78 20.31
N PHE A 85 -24.28 -6.14 20.05
CA PHE A 85 -25.38 -6.06 21.01
C PHE A 85 -26.14 -7.38 21.05
N SER A 86 -26.00 -8.08 22.17
CA SER A 86 -26.86 -9.20 22.57
C SER A 86 -27.97 -8.71 23.51
N GLU A 87 -28.96 -9.55 23.73
CA GLU A 87 -30.12 -9.26 24.57
C GLU A 87 -29.76 -8.82 26.00
N ARG A 88 -28.66 -9.35 26.56
CA ARG A 88 -28.19 -9.02 27.90
C ARG A 88 -26.98 -8.11 27.91
N TYR A 89 -26.57 -7.53 26.78
CA TYR A 89 -25.37 -6.68 26.71
C TYR A 89 -25.36 -5.59 27.79
N SER A 90 -26.48 -4.90 27.97
CA SER A 90 -26.67 -3.79 28.93
C SER A 90 -26.63 -4.21 30.40
N SER A 91 -26.68 -5.50 30.71
CA SER A 91 -26.61 -6.00 32.08
C SER A 91 -25.16 -6.18 32.58
N SER A 92 -24.16 -6.04 31.69
CA SER A 92 -22.74 -6.10 32.04
C SER A 92 -22.19 -4.69 32.23
N ARG A 93 -21.70 -4.40 33.44
CA ARG A 93 -21.03 -3.11 33.72
C ARG A 93 -19.81 -2.91 32.80
N LEU A 94 -19.00 -3.95 32.60
CA LEU A 94 -17.78 -3.85 31.80
C LEU A 94 -18.10 -3.50 30.33
N CYS A 95 -19.11 -4.16 29.75
CA CYS A 95 -19.56 -3.86 28.38
C CYS A 95 -20.09 -2.42 28.23
N LEU A 96 -20.72 -1.86 29.27
CA LEU A 96 -21.17 -0.47 29.28
C LEU A 96 -20.02 0.54 29.44
N GLU A 97 -18.98 0.20 30.21
CA GLU A 97 -17.78 1.03 30.32
C GLU A 97 -16.93 1.00 29.04
N GLU A 98 -16.78 -0.17 28.40
CA GLU A 98 -16.20 -0.29 27.06
C GLU A 98 -16.95 0.59 26.06
N LEU A 99 -18.29 0.49 26.04
CA LEU A 99 -19.13 1.29 25.16
C LEU A 99 -18.91 2.79 25.35
N PHE A 100 -18.78 3.23 26.59
CA PHE A 100 -18.48 4.62 26.91
C PHE A 100 -17.12 5.05 26.37
N GLU A 101 -16.06 4.27 26.62
CA GLU A 101 -14.71 4.59 26.15
C GLU A 101 -14.63 4.58 24.60
N ILE A 102 -15.30 3.63 23.94
CA ILE A 102 -15.37 3.57 22.46
C ILE A 102 -15.97 4.86 21.90
N ILE A 103 -17.06 5.36 22.48
CA ILE A 103 -17.72 6.58 22.02
C ILE A 103 -16.92 7.83 22.34
N LYS A 104 -16.23 7.85 23.48
CA LYS A 104 -15.24 8.88 23.78
C LYS A 104 -14.13 8.92 22.71
N GLN A 105 -13.52 7.79 22.37
CA GLN A 105 -12.49 7.71 21.32
C GLN A 105 -13.03 8.09 19.93
N LYS A 106 -14.29 7.76 19.62
CA LYS A 106 -14.96 8.18 18.39
C LYS A 106 -15.02 9.71 18.29
N ASN A 107 -15.44 10.36 19.36
CA ASN A 107 -15.65 11.81 19.39
C ASN A 107 -14.32 12.58 19.46
N GLU A 108 -13.33 12.07 20.18
CA GLU A 108 -12.04 12.76 20.40
C GLU A 108 -10.99 12.46 19.32
N ARG A 109 -10.95 11.23 18.78
CA ARG A 109 -9.85 10.74 17.92
C ARG A 109 -10.30 10.17 16.58
N GLY A 110 -11.58 10.30 16.25
CA GLY A 110 -12.13 9.84 14.97
C GLY A 110 -12.21 8.31 14.83
N HIS A 111 -12.19 7.59 15.95
CA HIS A 111 -12.36 6.14 16.03
C HIS A 111 -13.62 5.67 15.28
N LYS A 112 -13.54 4.60 14.50
CA LYS A 112 -14.71 4.11 13.75
C LYS A 112 -15.51 3.12 14.58
N VAL A 113 -16.84 3.27 14.57
CA VAL A 113 -17.76 2.44 15.36
C VAL A 113 -18.71 1.71 14.42
N PHE A 114 -18.87 0.40 14.65
CA PHE A 114 -19.65 -0.52 13.83
C PHE A 114 -20.58 -1.37 14.70
N PRO A 115 -21.84 -0.94 14.89
CA PRO A 115 -22.79 -1.72 15.69
C PRO A 115 -23.37 -2.90 14.90
N ILE A 116 -23.52 -4.03 15.59
CA ILE A 116 -24.20 -5.24 15.15
C ILE A 116 -25.28 -5.56 16.19
N PHE A 117 -26.49 -5.75 15.71
CA PHE A 117 -27.65 -6.06 16.54
C PHE A 117 -28.00 -7.55 16.37
N ASN A 118 -27.65 -8.34 17.37
CA ASN A 118 -27.79 -9.80 17.39
C ASN A 118 -29.07 -10.18 18.16
N ASP A 119 -30.16 -10.41 17.45
CA ASP A 119 -31.48 -10.70 18.02
C ASP A 119 -31.98 -9.61 18.98
N VAL A 120 -31.58 -8.36 18.71
CA VAL A 120 -32.00 -7.17 19.45
C VAL A 120 -32.53 -6.15 18.45
N ASP A 121 -33.70 -5.56 18.72
CA ASP A 121 -34.19 -4.43 17.96
C ASP A 121 -33.50 -3.14 18.45
N PRO A 122 -32.82 -2.36 17.59
CA PRO A 122 -32.26 -1.07 17.98
C PRO A 122 -33.29 -0.10 18.58
N SER A 123 -34.58 -0.24 18.24
CA SER A 123 -35.65 0.57 18.83
C SER A 123 -35.75 0.37 20.35
N GLU A 124 -35.48 -0.83 20.85
CA GLU A 124 -35.45 -1.14 22.28
C GLU A 124 -34.22 -0.54 22.96
N LEU A 125 -33.05 -0.56 22.29
CA LEU A 125 -31.83 0.10 22.78
C LEU A 125 -31.98 1.62 22.82
N ARG A 126 -32.59 2.23 21.79
CA ARG A 126 -32.87 3.68 21.73
C ARG A 126 -33.90 4.10 22.77
N GLY A 127 -34.99 3.34 22.86
CA GLY A 127 -36.08 3.60 23.79
C GLY A 127 -35.74 3.23 25.23
N GLN A 128 -34.65 2.47 25.43
CA GLN A 128 -34.22 1.91 26.72
C GLN A 128 -35.35 1.17 27.43
N LYS A 129 -36.07 0.33 26.68
CA LYS A 129 -37.25 -0.42 27.15
C LYS A 129 -36.92 -1.91 27.34
N GLY A 130 -37.79 -2.64 28.01
CA GLY A 130 -37.67 -4.09 28.18
C GLY A 130 -36.42 -4.47 28.97
N LYS A 131 -35.61 -5.39 28.43
CA LYS A 131 -34.42 -5.90 29.14
C LYS A 131 -33.35 -4.84 29.40
N VAL A 132 -33.30 -3.78 28.59
CA VAL A 132 -32.42 -2.63 28.81
C VAL A 132 -32.86 -1.83 30.03
N GLU A 133 -34.18 -1.64 30.20
CA GLU A 133 -34.76 -0.95 31.34
C GLU A 133 -34.48 -1.71 32.65
N GLU A 134 -34.69 -3.02 32.64
CA GLU A 134 -34.40 -3.91 33.78
C GLU A 134 -32.91 -3.87 34.18
N ALA A 135 -32.01 -3.89 33.19
CA ALA A 135 -30.58 -3.78 33.43
C ALA A 135 -30.21 -2.44 34.10
N PHE A 136 -30.72 -1.33 33.57
CA PHE A 136 -30.44 -0.02 34.16
C PHE A 136 -31.15 0.23 35.50
N ALA A 137 -32.27 -0.43 35.79
CA ALA A 137 -32.87 -0.41 37.13
C ALA A 137 -31.90 -1.00 38.16
N LYS A 138 -31.31 -2.17 37.85
CA LYS A 138 -30.30 -2.83 38.71
C LYS A 138 -29.02 -2.00 38.86
N HIS A 139 -28.53 -1.41 37.77
CA HIS A 139 -27.34 -0.56 37.83
C HIS A 139 -27.59 0.76 38.57
N GLY A 140 -28.77 1.37 38.38
CA GLY A 140 -29.15 2.66 38.96
C GLY A 140 -29.29 2.65 40.48
N GLU A 141 -29.44 1.48 41.11
CA GLU A 141 -29.40 1.36 42.57
C GLU A 141 -28.00 1.60 43.15
N LYS A 142 -26.94 1.26 42.40
CA LYS A 142 -25.54 1.29 42.86
C LYS A 142 -24.67 2.34 42.17
N PHE A 143 -25.00 2.73 40.93
CA PHE A 143 -24.17 3.55 40.04
C PHE A 143 -25.02 4.61 39.31
N LYS A 144 -25.57 5.56 40.07
CA LYS A 144 -26.54 6.54 39.55
C LYS A 144 -25.95 7.46 38.49
N GLU A 145 -24.74 7.97 38.69
CA GLU A 145 -24.10 8.92 37.79
C GLU A 145 -23.61 8.24 36.51
N GLU A 146 -23.00 7.06 36.63
CA GLU A 146 -22.52 6.27 35.50
C GLU A 146 -23.68 5.76 34.63
N ALA A 147 -24.81 5.39 35.24
CA ALA A 147 -26.00 4.95 34.51
C ALA A 147 -26.51 6.03 33.54
N VAL A 148 -26.50 7.31 33.92
CA VAL A 148 -26.91 8.41 33.03
C VAL A 148 -26.00 8.48 31.80
N ARG A 149 -24.69 8.36 32.04
CA ARG A 149 -23.66 8.40 30.99
C ARG A 149 -23.78 7.20 30.03
N TRP A 150 -23.95 6.00 30.57
CA TRP A 150 -24.16 4.77 29.80
C TRP A 150 -25.44 4.82 28.96
N ARG A 151 -26.54 5.33 29.51
CA ARG A 151 -27.80 5.55 28.76
C ARG A 151 -27.60 6.47 27.56
N THR A 152 -26.80 7.52 27.74
CA THR A 152 -26.50 8.51 26.69
C THR A 152 -25.74 7.86 25.53
N VAL A 153 -24.62 7.17 25.82
CA VAL A 153 -23.82 6.53 24.77
C VAL A 153 -24.56 5.37 24.10
N LEU A 154 -25.36 4.59 24.84
CA LEU A 154 -26.16 3.51 24.28
C LEU A 154 -27.16 4.04 23.25
N THR A 155 -27.82 5.16 23.58
CA THR A 155 -28.75 5.84 22.66
C THR A 155 -28.02 6.36 21.42
N GLU A 156 -26.82 6.93 21.58
CA GLU A 156 -25.99 7.39 20.46
C GLU A 156 -25.65 6.24 19.50
N VAL A 157 -25.20 5.10 20.03
CA VAL A 157 -24.80 3.94 19.22
C VAL A 157 -26.00 3.29 18.54
N ALA A 158 -27.13 3.17 19.24
CA ALA A 158 -28.34 2.59 18.68
C ALA A 158 -28.95 3.44 17.54
N ASN A 159 -28.61 4.72 17.45
CA ASN A 159 -28.97 5.62 16.34
C ASN A 159 -28.02 5.50 15.13
N MET A 160 -26.89 4.81 15.25
CA MET A 160 -25.98 4.61 14.13
C MET A 160 -26.50 3.53 13.17
N THR A 161 -26.05 3.61 11.91
CA THR A 161 -26.32 2.55 10.93
C THR A 161 -25.46 1.32 11.25
N GLY A 162 -26.12 0.22 11.56
CA GLY A 162 -25.50 -1.06 11.92
C GLY A 162 -25.96 -2.20 11.03
N TRP A 163 -25.56 -3.41 11.40
CA TRP A 163 -26.10 -4.63 10.82
C TRP A 163 -27.08 -5.29 11.78
N HIS A 164 -28.05 -6.00 11.23
CA HIS A 164 -29.04 -6.75 11.99
C HIS A 164 -28.90 -8.22 11.61
N LEU A 165 -28.85 -9.11 12.60
CA LEU A 165 -28.84 -10.54 12.35
C LEU A 165 -30.24 -11.09 12.07
N ASN A 166 -31.29 -10.41 12.54
CA ASN A 166 -32.68 -10.85 12.43
C ASN A 166 -33.02 -11.24 10.98
N ASN A 167 -33.39 -12.51 10.78
CA ASN A 167 -33.76 -13.12 9.50
C ASN A 167 -32.65 -13.25 8.43
N ARG A 168 -31.37 -13.22 8.80
CA ARG A 168 -30.23 -13.42 7.88
C ARG A 168 -29.32 -14.55 8.34
N HIS A 169 -28.65 -15.22 7.40
CA HIS A 169 -27.65 -16.22 7.75
C HIS A 169 -26.40 -15.56 8.38
N GLU A 170 -25.96 -16.06 9.53
CA GLU A 170 -24.79 -15.56 10.25
C GLU A 170 -23.54 -15.47 9.36
N SER A 171 -23.31 -16.50 8.54
CA SER A 171 -22.17 -16.59 7.63
C SER A 171 -22.17 -15.47 6.57
N GLU A 172 -23.34 -15.11 6.04
CA GLU A 172 -23.48 -14.00 5.11
C GLU A 172 -23.19 -12.66 5.78
N LEU A 173 -23.72 -12.48 7.00
CA LEU A 173 -23.50 -11.27 7.77
C LEU A 173 -22.00 -11.09 8.10
N VAL A 174 -21.34 -12.13 8.58
CA VAL A 174 -19.89 -12.13 8.86
C VAL A 174 -19.10 -11.75 7.61
N ARG A 175 -19.40 -12.35 6.46
CA ARG A 175 -18.74 -12.03 5.18
C ARG A 175 -18.91 -10.57 4.79
N ASP A 176 -20.11 -10.01 4.93
CA ASP A 176 -20.41 -8.62 4.61
C ASP A 176 -19.65 -7.64 5.53
N ILE A 177 -19.60 -7.93 6.84
CA ILE A 177 -18.87 -7.13 7.83
C ILE A 177 -17.38 -7.11 7.49
N VAL A 178 -16.79 -8.29 7.32
CA VAL A 178 -15.36 -8.46 7.03
C VAL A 178 -14.99 -7.75 5.73
N LYS A 179 -15.81 -7.88 4.68
CA LYS A 179 -15.60 -7.16 3.40
C LYS A 179 -15.65 -5.64 3.58
N LYS A 180 -16.62 -5.12 4.33
CA LYS A 180 -16.78 -3.68 4.57
C LYS A 180 -15.61 -3.10 5.37
N ILE A 181 -15.18 -3.80 6.42
CA ILE A 181 -14.04 -3.39 7.27
C ILE A 181 -12.75 -3.43 6.47
N SER A 182 -12.46 -4.53 5.76
CA SER A 182 -11.29 -4.65 4.87
C SER A 182 -11.22 -3.51 3.85
N THR A 183 -12.36 -3.12 3.30
CA THR A 183 -12.44 -2.03 2.32
C THR A 183 -12.15 -0.68 2.95
N LYS A 184 -12.74 -0.38 4.12
CA LYS A 184 -12.49 0.87 4.85
C LYS A 184 -11.06 0.99 5.39
N LEU A 185 -10.47 -0.11 5.88
CA LEU A 185 -9.06 -0.16 6.27
C LEU A 185 -8.17 0.22 5.10
N ARG A 186 -8.36 -0.44 3.95
CA ARG A 186 -7.60 -0.10 2.74
C ARG A 186 -7.81 1.35 2.31
N GLN A 187 -9.02 1.89 2.35
CA GLN A 187 -9.26 3.31 2.02
C GLN A 187 -8.55 4.27 2.97
N THR A 188 -8.55 3.96 4.27
CA THR A 188 -7.97 4.85 5.29
C THR A 188 -6.44 4.84 5.24
N PHE A 189 -5.85 3.68 4.96
CA PHE A 189 -4.40 3.48 5.00
C PHE A 189 -3.74 3.43 3.61
N SER A 190 -4.52 3.58 2.52
CA SER A 190 -3.94 3.81 1.19
C SER A 190 -3.37 5.22 1.14
N SER A 191 -2.11 5.38 1.54
CA SER A 191 -1.35 6.58 1.26
C SER A 191 -1.12 6.66 -0.25
N ALA A 192 -1.86 7.51 -0.95
CA ALA A 192 -1.39 8.02 -2.23
C ALA A 192 -0.03 8.69 -1.99
N PRO A 193 1.00 8.44 -2.82
CA PRO A 193 2.21 9.26 -2.78
C PRO A 193 1.82 10.70 -3.14
N LYS A 194 1.55 11.54 -2.15
CA LYS A 194 1.19 12.95 -2.35
C LYS A 194 2.39 13.79 -2.82
N SER A 195 3.62 13.27 -2.70
CA SER A 195 4.85 14.06 -2.82
C SER A 195 5.41 14.22 -4.23
N ASP A 196 4.97 13.44 -5.24
CA ASP A 196 5.65 13.40 -6.54
C ASP A 196 4.66 13.47 -7.72
N MET A 197 3.67 14.36 -7.69
CA MET A 197 2.73 14.57 -8.81
C MET A 197 3.26 15.51 -9.91
N THR A 198 4.48 16.04 -9.75
CA THR A 198 5.08 16.99 -10.70
C THR A 198 5.09 16.44 -12.13
N GLY A 199 4.36 17.09 -13.03
CA GLY A 199 4.24 16.69 -14.44
C GLY A 199 3.37 15.46 -14.71
N ILE A 200 2.66 14.92 -13.72
CA ILE A 200 1.84 13.71 -13.90
C ILE A 200 0.39 14.06 -14.25
N GLU A 201 -0.12 15.22 -13.84
CA GLU A 201 -1.54 15.58 -13.93
C GLU A 201 -2.12 15.55 -15.35
N SER A 202 -1.42 16.16 -16.31
CA SER A 202 -1.85 16.19 -17.73
C SER A 202 -1.87 14.78 -18.33
N ARG A 203 -0.82 13.99 -18.05
CA ARG A 203 -0.66 12.60 -18.48
C ARG A 203 -1.74 11.70 -17.87
N LEU A 204 -2.02 11.91 -16.58
CA LEU A 204 -3.05 11.21 -15.82
C LEU A 204 -4.45 11.50 -16.38
N LYS A 205 -4.79 12.77 -16.60
CA LYS A 205 -6.08 13.17 -17.19
C LYS A 205 -6.30 12.51 -18.55
N THR A 206 -5.28 12.54 -19.41
CA THR A 206 -5.33 11.93 -20.74
C THR A 206 -5.54 10.42 -20.67
N LEU A 207 -4.79 9.74 -19.79
CA LEU A 207 -4.92 8.30 -19.59
C LEU A 207 -6.28 7.91 -19.00
N LEU A 208 -6.81 8.69 -18.05
CA LEU A 208 -8.15 8.49 -17.48
C LEU A 208 -9.23 8.64 -18.54
N CYS A 209 -9.11 9.61 -19.46
CA CYS A 209 -10.02 9.73 -20.60
C CYS A 209 -10.00 8.47 -21.48
N LYS A 210 -8.82 7.88 -21.75
CA LYS A 210 -8.71 6.62 -22.52
C LYS A 210 -9.30 5.41 -21.79
N ILE A 211 -9.17 5.35 -20.46
CA ILE A 211 -9.71 4.27 -19.63
C ILE A 211 -11.24 4.37 -19.52
N ASN A 212 -11.76 5.59 -19.43
CA ASN A 212 -13.19 5.87 -19.26
C ASN A 212 -13.88 6.26 -20.57
N ALA A 213 -13.20 6.09 -21.72
CA ALA A 213 -13.80 6.32 -23.02
C ALA A 213 -15.05 5.44 -23.13
N ARG A 214 -16.18 6.09 -23.41
CA ARG A 214 -17.45 5.42 -23.67
C ARG A 214 -17.44 5.04 -25.14
N ASP A 215 -17.44 3.75 -25.40
CA ASP A 215 -17.88 3.24 -26.70
C ASP A 215 -19.41 3.03 -26.61
N ASP A 216 -20.09 2.87 -27.75
CA ASP A 216 -21.56 2.74 -27.82
C ASP A 216 -22.14 1.55 -26.98
N GLU A 217 -21.26 0.66 -26.49
CA GLU A 217 -21.54 -0.38 -25.50
C GLU A 217 -20.97 0.00 -24.12
N ASP A 218 -21.77 0.72 -23.32
CA ASP A 218 -21.41 1.37 -22.04
C ASP A 218 -20.88 0.42 -20.92
N ASP A 219 -20.63 -0.86 -21.20
CA ASP A 219 -20.29 -1.89 -20.21
C ASP A 219 -19.21 -2.90 -20.65
N CYS A 220 -18.38 -2.63 -21.66
CA CYS A 220 -17.36 -3.59 -22.10
C CYS A 220 -16.14 -3.73 -21.15
N VAL A 221 -15.41 -4.84 -21.29
CA VAL A 221 -14.08 -5.06 -20.68
C VAL A 221 -13.02 -4.36 -21.53
N ARG A 222 -12.32 -3.37 -20.96
CA ARG A 222 -11.34 -2.55 -21.67
C ARG A 222 -9.91 -2.83 -21.20
N ILE A 223 -9.00 -2.99 -22.15
CA ILE A 223 -7.56 -3.26 -21.96
C ILE A 223 -6.76 -2.09 -22.53
N ILE A 224 -6.02 -1.39 -21.66
CA ILE A 224 -5.18 -0.24 -22.02
C ILE A 224 -3.71 -0.59 -21.85
N GLY A 225 -2.90 -0.37 -22.89
CA GLY A 225 -1.45 -0.50 -22.84
C GLY A 225 -0.77 0.83 -22.55
N ILE A 226 0.15 0.88 -21.60
CA ILE A 226 1.07 2.00 -21.38
C ILE A 226 2.44 1.59 -21.89
N CYS A 227 2.90 2.21 -22.98
CA CYS A 227 4.13 1.82 -23.67
C CYS A 227 5.14 2.97 -23.69
N GLY A 228 6.42 2.67 -23.51
CA GLY A 228 7.46 3.68 -23.66
C GLY A 228 8.78 3.25 -23.04
N LEU A 229 9.77 4.15 -23.12
CA LEU A 229 11.12 3.92 -22.64
C LEU A 229 11.18 3.57 -21.14
N GLY A 230 12.25 2.89 -20.72
CA GLY A 230 12.53 2.69 -19.29
C GLY A 230 12.70 4.04 -18.59
N GLY A 231 12.27 4.15 -17.33
CA GLY A 231 12.48 5.37 -16.53
C GLY A 231 11.58 6.56 -16.88
N ILE A 232 10.71 6.44 -17.89
CA ILE A 232 9.75 7.48 -18.30
C ILE A 232 8.59 7.68 -17.31
N GLY A 233 8.46 6.81 -16.30
CA GLY A 233 7.41 6.91 -15.28
C GLY A 233 6.13 6.11 -15.56
N LYS A 234 6.15 5.07 -16.42
CA LYS A 234 4.98 4.21 -16.70
C LYS A 234 4.38 3.60 -15.43
N THR A 235 5.22 2.96 -14.60
CA THR A 235 4.83 2.34 -13.33
C THR A 235 4.20 3.38 -12.39
N THR A 236 4.82 4.55 -12.29
CA THR A 236 4.33 5.66 -11.48
C THR A 236 2.95 6.13 -11.95
N LEU A 237 2.78 6.35 -13.25
CA LEU A 237 1.51 6.74 -13.85
C LEU A 237 0.42 5.69 -13.62
N ALA A 238 0.72 4.41 -13.84
CA ALA A 238 -0.22 3.31 -13.62
C ALA A 238 -0.65 3.22 -12.14
N ARG A 239 0.27 3.47 -11.21
CA ARG A 239 -0.01 3.49 -9.77
C ARG A 239 -0.90 4.66 -9.36
N PHE A 240 -0.70 5.85 -9.95
CA PHE A 240 -1.58 7.00 -9.73
C PHE A 240 -3.00 6.72 -10.23
N VAL A 241 -3.15 6.20 -11.45
CA VAL A 241 -4.45 5.78 -11.98
C VAL A 241 -5.11 4.77 -11.06
N TYR A 242 -4.40 3.70 -10.71
CA TYR A 242 -4.91 2.65 -9.82
C TYR A 242 -5.44 3.24 -8.52
N THR A 243 -4.67 4.12 -7.89
CA THR A 243 -5.06 4.76 -6.64
C THR A 243 -6.33 5.60 -6.79
N GLN A 244 -6.47 6.35 -7.90
CA GLN A 244 -7.62 7.23 -8.12
C GLN A 244 -8.91 6.49 -8.44
N ILE A 245 -8.87 5.47 -9.31
CA ILE A 245 -10.12 4.86 -9.82
C ILE A 245 -10.52 3.57 -9.10
N SER A 246 -9.62 2.97 -8.32
CA SER A 246 -9.85 1.63 -7.75
C SER A 246 -11.04 1.51 -6.80
N SER A 247 -11.55 2.62 -6.24
CA SER A 247 -12.76 2.61 -5.40
C SER A 247 -14.05 2.31 -6.18
N HIS A 248 -14.03 2.45 -7.51
CA HIS A 248 -15.21 2.22 -8.38
C HIS A 248 -15.36 0.76 -8.83
N PHE A 249 -14.50 -0.13 -8.36
CA PHE A 249 -14.45 -1.54 -8.77
C PHE A 249 -14.68 -2.47 -7.58
N GLU A 250 -15.32 -3.61 -7.82
CA GLU A 250 -15.59 -4.61 -6.78
C GLU A 250 -14.33 -5.33 -6.30
N GLY A 251 -13.38 -5.49 -7.21
CA GLY A 251 -12.10 -6.13 -6.96
C GLY A 251 -10.98 -5.41 -7.68
N ARG A 252 -9.80 -5.40 -7.07
CA ARG A 252 -8.66 -4.64 -7.58
C ARG A 252 -7.36 -5.37 -7.33
N SER A 253 -6.45 -5.32 -8.29
CA SER A 253 -5.12 -5.89 -8.16
C SER A 253 -4.09 -5.01 -8.85
N PHE A 254 -2.96 -4.82 -8.18
CA PHE A 254 -1.76 -4.23 -8.75
C PHE A 254 -0.63 -5.24 -8.62
N LEU A 255 -0.29 -5.88 -9.74
CA LEU A 255 0.85 -6.79 -9.84
C LEU A 255 2.07 -5.97 -10.26
N ALA A 256 2.90 -5.61 -9.27
CA ALA A 256 4.13 -4.86 -9.49
C ALA A 256 5.24 -5.79 -10.02
N GLY A 257 6.00 -5.35 -11.03
CA GLY A 257 7.17 -6.08 -11.53
C GLY A 257 6.87 -7.50 -12.00
N VAL A 258 5.84 -7.67 -12.85
CA VAL A 258 5.35 -8.97 -13.32
C VAL A 258 6.47 -9.83 -13.90
N ARG A 259 7.31 -9.25 -14.76
CA ARG A 259 8.49 -9.93 -15.31
C ARG A 259 9.37 -10.55 -14.23
N GLU A 260 9.76 -9.76 -13.24
CA GLU A 260 10.68 -10.18 -12.19
C GLU A 260 10.08 -11.24 -11.28
N VAL A 261 8.82 -11.07 -10.89
CA VAL A 261 8.12 -12.05 -10.04
C VAL A 261 7.89 -13.35 -10.82
N ALA A 262 7.60 -13.28 -12.12
CA ALA A 262 7.46 -14.47 -12.95
C ALA A 262 8.79 -15.24 -13.06
N GLU A 263 9.93 -14.54 -13.19
CA GLU A 263 11.26 -15.15 -13.22
C GLU A 263 11.66 -15.76 -11.87
N LYS A 264 11.35 -15.09 -10.74
CA LYS A 264 11.77 -15.52 -9.39
C LYS A 264 10.83 -16.56 -8.76
N ASP A 265 9.53 -16.28 -8.77
CA ASP A 265 8.50 -17.00 -8.01
C ASP A 265 7.53 -17.79 -8.91
N GLY A 266 7.60 -17.59 -10.23
CA GLY A 266 6.79 -18.29 -11.23
C GLY A 266 5.39 -17.68 -11.47
N LEU A 267 4.76 -18.10 -12.57
CA LEU A 267 3.45 -17.57 -13.00
C LEU A 267 2.30 -17.97 -12.07
N VAL A 268 2.36 -19.16 -11.48
CA VAL A 268 1.36 -19.64 -10.51
C VAL A 268 1.29 -18.71 -9.29
N CYS A 269 2.44 -18.19 -8.84
CA CYS A 269 2.51 -17.21 -7.76
C CYS A 269 1.73 -15.93 -8.10
N LEU A 270 1.93 -15.40 -9.32
CA LEU A 270 1.23 -14.22 -9.80
C LEU A 270 -0.28 -14.43 -9.93
N GLN A 271 -0.74 -15.61 -10.39
CA GLN A 271 -2.17 -15.94 -10.46
C GLN A 271 -2.80 -15.99 -9.06
N LYS A 272 -2.12 -16.62 -8.08
CA LYS A 272 -2.57 -16.65 -6.69
C LYS A 272 -2.63 -15.25 -6.11
N GLN A 273 -1.60 -14.43 -6.34
CA GLN A 273 -1.57 -13.03 -5.90
C GLN A 273 -2.73 -12.22 -6.50
N LEU A 274 -3.01 -12.39 -7.79
CA LEU A 274 -4.12 -11.74 -8.49
C LEU A 274 -5.46 -12.07 -7.82
N LEU A 275 -5.73 -13.35 -7.62
CA LEU A 275 -6.96 -13.82 -6.98
C LEU A 275 -7.08 -13.35 -5.53
N CYS A 276 -6.00 -13.42 -4.75
CA CYS A 276 -5.96 -12.96 -3.36
C CYS A 276 -6.29 -11.47 -3.25
N GLN A 277 -5.72 -10.62 -4.10
CA GLN A 277 -5.95 -9.17 -4.04
C GLN A 277 -7.40 -8.80 -4.45
N ILE A 278 -7.96 -9.51 -5.44
CA ILE A 278 -9.30 -9.23 -5.98
C ILE A 278 -10.41 -9.77 -5.08
N LEU A 279 -10.33 -11.06 -4.72
CA LEU A 279 -11.36 -11.75 -3.95
C LEU A 279 -11.23 -11.50 -2.45
N LEU A 280 -10.06 -10.99 -2.01
CA LEU A 280 -9.67 -10.90 -0.61
C LEU A 280 -9.63 -12.27 0.07
N GLU A 281 -9.71 -13.38 -0.66
CA GLU A 281 -9.68 -14.75 -0.14
C GLU A 281 -8.25 -15.30 -0.21
N GLY A 282 -7.85 -16.08 0.78
CA GLY A 282 -6.58 -16.81 0.76
C GLY A 282 -6.80 -18.31 0.52
N GLY A 283 -5.71 -19.06 0.35
CA GLY A 283 -5.77 -20.53 0.28
C GLY A 283 -6.17 -21.11 -1.08
N PHE A 284 -5.78 -20.47 -2.18
CA PHE A 284 -5.98 -21.06 -3.51
C PHE A 284 -5.02 -22.23 -3.73
N ASN A 285 -5.59 -23.43 -3.81
CA ASN A 285 -4.87 -24.68 -4.02
C ASN A 285 -4.95 -25.10 -5.49
N PHE A 286 -4.08 -24.52 -6.29
CA PHE A 286 -3.75 -25.00 -7.64
C PHE A 286 -2.23 -25.03 -7.81
N PHE A 287 -1.74 -25.93 -8.65
CA PHE A 287 -0.31 -26.25 -8.77
C PHE A 287 0.27 -25.92 -10.14
N ASP A 288 -0.57 -25.70 -11.13
CA ASP A 288 -0.16 -25.30 -12.47
C ASP A 288 -0.93 -24.07 -12.97
N VAL A 289 -0.47 -23.59 -14.11
CA VAL A 289 -0.94 -22.36 -14.74
C VAL A 289 -2.35 -22.51 -15.32
N ASP A 290 -2.69 -23.68 -15.83
CA ASP A 290 -3.98 -23.92 -16.50
C ASP A 290 -5.11 -24.03 -15.48
N GLU A 291 -4.88 -24.73 -14.36
CA GLU A 291 -5.79 -24.69 -13.21
C GLU A 291 -5.99 -23.25 -12.69
N GLY A 292 -4.91 -22.47 -12.65
CA GLY A 292 -4.96 -21.05 -12.29
C GLY A 292 -5.79 -20.21 -13.26
N ASN A 293 -5.66 -20.47 -14.57
CA ASN A 293 -6.43 -19.81 -15.63
C ASN A 293 -7.93 -20.08 -15.48
N ASP A 294 -8.30 -21.35 -15.27
CA ASP A 294 -9.69 -21.76 -15.07
C ASP A 294 -10.26 -21.11 -13.81
N MET A 295 -9.49 -21.06 -12.72
CA MET A 295 -9.91 -20.40 -11.49
C MET A 295 -10.14 -18.89 -11.68
N ILE A 296 -9.23 -18.21 -12.37
CA ILE A 296 -9.37 -16.78 -12.71
C ILE A 296 -10.64 -16.56 -13.54
N SER A 297 -10.79 -17.30 -14.63
CA SER A 297 -11.93 -17.20 -15.54
C SER A 297 -13.26 -17.44 -14.80
N CYS A 298 -13.36 -18.53 -14.03
CA CYS A 298 -14.59 -18.89 -13.32
C CYS A 298 -14.96 -17.91 -12.21
N ARG A 299 -13.98 -17.38 -11.47
CA ARG A 299 -14.26 -16.52 -10.30
C ARG A 299 -14.47 -15.05 -10.66
N LEU A 300 -13.91 -14.59 -11.79
CA LEU A 300 -13.89 -13.17 -12.15
C LEU A 300 -14.86 -12.81 -13.30
N SER A 301 -15.46 -13.79 -13.99
CA SER A 301 -16.34 -13.60 -15.17
C SER A 301 -17.53 -12.66 -14.95
N HIS A 302 -18.00 -12.50 -13.72
CA HIS A 302 -19.13 -11.64 -13.37
C HIS A 302 -18.77 -10.50 -12.42
N LYS A 303 -17.47 -10.23 -12.24
CA LYS A 303 -16.99 -9.19 -11.33
C LYS A 303 -16.43 -8.01 -12.11
N LYS A 304 -16.85 -6.80 -11.73
CA LYS A 304 -16.24 -5.57 -12.21
C LYS A 304 -14.91 -5.33 -11.52
N VAL A 305 -13.80 -5.60 -12.20
CA VAL A 305 -12.44 -5.56 -11.62
C VAL A 305 -11.53 -4.52 -12.27
N LEU A 306 -10.59 -4.00 -11.48
CA LEU A 306 -9.46 -3.20 -11.95
C LEU A 306 -8.16 -3.97 -11.78
N ILE A 307 -7.46 -4.28 -12.88
CA ILE A 307 -6.20 -5.01 -12.85
C ILE A 307 -5.11 -4.15 -13.45
N VAL A 308 -3.99 -4.01 -12.74
CA VAL A 308 -2.77 -3.38 -13.27
C VAL A 308 -1.64 -4.41 -13.29
N LEU A 309 -1.12 -4.66 -14.49
CA LEU A 309 0.06 -5.50 -14.72
C LEU A 309 1.25 -4.62 -15.04
N ASP A 310 2.17 -4.47 -14.10
CA ASP A 310 3.33 -3.61 -14.26
C ASP A 310 4.54 -4.41 -14.77
N ASP A 311 5.24 -3.85 -15.75
CA ASP A 311 6.46 -4.39 -16.38
C ASP A 311 6.26 -5.78 -17.01
N VAL A 312 5.41 -5.83 -18.04
CA VAL A 312 5.17 -7.04 -18.84
C VAL A 312 6.08 -7.04 -20.07
N ASP A 313 6.87 -8.08 -20.25
CA ASP A 313 7.81 -8.27 -21.37
C ASP A 313 7.61 -9.60 -22.12
N ASN A 314 6.68 -10.44 -21.69
CA ASN A 314 6.41 -11.74 -22.30
C ASN A 314 4.91 -11.94 -22.51
N ILE A 315 4.55 -12.46 -23.68
CA ILE A 315 3.16 -12.79 -24.03
C ILE A 315 2.54 -13.84 -23.10
N GLN A 316 3.34 -14.73 -22.51
CA GLN A 316 2.85 -15.73 -21.56
C GLN A 316 2.30 -15.09 -20.29
N HIS A 317 2.88 -13.98 -19.83
CA HIS A 317 2.35 -13.24 -18.68
C HIS A 317 0.90 -12.79 -18.93
N LEU A 318 0.61 -12.38 -20.17
CA LEU A 318 -0.72 -11.94 -20.57
C LEU A 318 -1.70 -13.11 -20.71
N LYS A 319 -1.25 -14.20 -21.32
CA LYS A 319 -2.05 -15.44 -21.47
C LYS A 319 -2.50 -15.99 -20.13
N CYS A 320 -1.62 -15.96 -19.12
CA CYS A 320 -1.88 -16.60 -17.83
C CYS A 320 -2.60 -15.69 -16.82
N LEU A 321 -2.49 -14.36 -16.94
CA LEU A 321 -3.08 -13.43 -15.97
C LEU A 321 -4.37 -12.78 -16.47
N VAL A 322 -4.51 -12.59 -17.79
CA VAL A 322 -5.63 -11.85 -18.39
C VAL A 322 -6.36 -12.69 -19.42
N GLY A 323 -5.68 -13.65 -20.07
CA GLY A 323 -6.34 -14.62 -20.95
C GLY A 323 -7.29 -13.95 -21.94
N LYS A 324 -8.58 -14.26 -21.83
CA LYS A 324 -9.65 -13.71 -22.68
C LYS A 324 -10.45 -12.63 -21.93
N ARG A 325 -11.03 -11.67 -22.67
CA ARG A 325 -11.92 -10.65 -22.08
C ARG A 325 -13.10 -11.25 -21.29
N ALA A 326 -13.60 -12.41 -21.74
CA ALA A 326 -14.69 -13.15 -21.09
C ALA A 326 -14.34 -13.66 -19.68
N TRP A 327 -13.08 -13.59 -19.26
CA TRP A 327 -12.68 -13.91 -17.89
C TRP A 327 -13.12 -12.84 -16.88
N PHE A 328 -13.60 -11.69 -17.34
CA PHE A 328 -13.93 -10.56 -16.47
C PHE A 328 -15.34 -10.05 -16.71
N GLY A 329 -15.97 -9.56 -15.64
CA GLY A 329 -17.30 -8.94 -15.72
C GLY A 329 -17.30 -7.61 -16.46
N LEU A 330 -18.48 -7.24 -16.93
CA LEU A 330 -18.74 -5.97 -17.60
C LEU A 330 -18.26 -4.77 -16.77
N GLY A 331 -17.77 -3.74 -17.47
CA GLY A 331 -17.19 -2.55 -16.86
C GLY A 331 -15.77 -2.75 -16.28
N SER A 332 -15.16 -3.92 -16.41
CA SER A 332 -13.78 -4.16 -15.95
C SER A 332 -12.75 -3.35 -16.75
N ARG A 333 -11.64 -3.00 -16.09
CA ARG A 333 -10.52 -2.26 -16.69
C ARG A 333 -9.21 -2.96 -16.39
N ILE A 334 -8.45 -3.28 -17.43
CA ILE A 334 -7.13 -3.88 -17.33
C ILE A 334 -6.11 -2.90 -17.91
N ILE A 335 -5.08 -2.59 -17.14
CA ILE A 335 -4.00 -1.70 -17.52
C ILE A 335 -2.71 -2.52 -17.50
N ARG A 336 -1.90 -2.41 -18.54
CA ARG A 336 -0.59 -3.06 -18.57
C ARG A 336 0.50 -2.07 -18.93
N THR A 337 1.64 -2.12 -18.25
CA THR A 337 2.82 -1.33 -18.61
C THR A 337 3.84 -2.23 -19.30
N THR A 338 4.44 -1.73 -20.39
CA THR A 338 5.48 -2.46 -21.13
C THR A 338 6.45 -1.49 -21.81
N ARG A 339 7.62 -2.00 -22.18
CA ARG A 339 8.57 -1.32 -23.08
C ARG A 339 8.40 -1.78 -24.53
N ASP A 340 7.76 -2.93 -24.75
CA ASP A 340 7.65 -3.57 -26.06
C ASP A 340 6.27 -3.31 -26.68
N GLU A 341 6.26 -2.52 -27.74
CA GLU A 341 5.04 -2.18 -28.48
C GLU A 341 4.48 -3.39 -29.25
N HIS A 342 5.32 -4.33 -29.67
CA HIS A 342 4.87 -5.52 -30.39
C HIS A 342 4.03 -6.44 -29.50
N LEU A 343 4.32 -6.52 -28.19
CA LEU A 343 3.48 -7.24 -27.23
C LEU A 343 2.07 -6.65 -27.15
N LEU A 344 1.94 -5.34 -27.29
CA LEU A 344 0.63 -4.68 -27.25
C LEU A 344 -0.20 -5.00 -28.48
N GLN A 345 0.43 -4.99 -29.66
CA GLN A 345 -0.21 -5.31 -30.94
C GLN A 345 -0.63 -6.78 -31.01
N THR A 346 0.28 -7.69 -30.62
CA THR A 346 0.06 -9.14 -30.74
C THR A 346 -1.08 -9.65 -29.87
N TYR A 347 -1.28 -9.06 -28.68
CA TYR A 347 -2.31 -9.50 -27.74
C TYR A 347 -3.59 -8.65 -27.75
N GLY A 348 -3.69 -7.65 -28.65
CA GLY A 348 -4.88 -6.81 -28.83
C GLY A 348 -5.27 -5.96 -27.61
N VAL A 349 -4.84 -4.70 -27.59
CA VAL A 349 -5.39 -3.67 -26.68
C VAL A 349 -6.44 -2.82 -27.37
N ASP A 350 -7.33 -2.22 -26.58
CA ASP A 350 -8.30 -1.22 -27.09
C ASP A 350 -7.63 0.11 -27.39
N ASP A 351 -6.61 0.47 -26.62
CA ASP A 351 -5.87 1.70 -26.82
C ASP A 351 -4.45 1.61 -26.23
N VAL A 352 -3.53 2.38 -26.79
CA VAL A 352 -2.15 2.54 -26.32
C VAL A 352 -1.93 3.98 -25.90
N TYR A 353 -1.48 4.16 -24.66
CA TYR A 353 -0.96 5.43 -24.17
C TYR A 353 0.56 5.41 -24.19
N LYS A 354 1.17 6.35 -24.90
CA LYS A 354 2.61 6.55 -24.94
C LYS A 354 2.97 7.82 -24.14
N PRO A 355 3.50 7.70 -22.92
CA PRO A 355 3.92 8.86 -22.14
C PRO A 355 5.09 9.57 -22.84
N MET A 356 5.03 10.90 -22.91
CA MET A 356 6.15 11.74 -23.34
C MET A 356 7.05 12.10 -22.15
N THR A 357 8.31 12.41 -22.45
CA THR A 357 9.28 12.99 -21.49
C THR A 357 8.74 14.27 -20.87
N LEU A 358 9.26 14.63 -19.69
CA LEU A 358 8.87 15.85 -18.99
C LEU A 358 9.28 17.07 -19.82
N ASN A 359 8.41 18.08 -19.87
CA ASN A 359 8.80 19.37 -20.44
C ASN A 359 9.82 20.08 -19.53
N ALA A 360 10.50 21.10 -20.04
CA ALA A 360 11.57 21.78 -19.30
C ALA A 360 11.14 22.27 -17.90
N ASN A 361 9.91 22.77 -17.75
CA ASN A 361 9.40 23.26 -16.47
C ASN A 361 9.12 22.11 -15.48
N GLU A 362 8.49 21.03 -15.97
CA GLU A 362 8.24 19.81 -15.18
C GLU A 362 9.56 19.15 -14.75
N ALA A 363 10.52 19.08 -15.67
CA ALA A 363 11.83 18.51 -15.44
C ALA A 363 12.64 19.32 -14.41
N LEU A 364 12.63 20.65 -14.54
CA LEU A 364 13.27 21.55 -13.57
C LEU A 364 12.70 21.35 -12.18
N ARG A 365 11.37 21.35 -12.05
CA ARG A 365 10.72 21.17 -10.76
C ARG A 365 11.02 19.80 -10.14
N LEU A 366 10.97 18.72 -10.93
CA LEU A 366 11.33 17.38 -10.43
C LEU A 366 12.79 17.32 -9.97
N PHE A 367 13.71 17.83 -10.77
CA PHE A 367 15.13 17.88 -10.43
C PHE A 367 15.36 18.71 -9.16
N SER A 368 14.76 19.89 -9.06
CA SER A 368 14.89 20.77 -7.90
C SER A 368 14.37 20.13 -6.61
N LEU A 369 13.26 19.40 -6.68
CA LEU A 369 12.73 18.66 -5.53
C LEU A 369 13.72 17.62 -5.01
N LYS A 370 14.48 16.97 -5.89
CA LYS A 370 15.47 15.96 -5.46
C LYS A 370 16.78 16.59 -4.99
N ALA A 371 17.29 17.59 -5.72
CA ALA A 371 18.55 18.28 -5.45
C ALA A 371 18.50 19.22 -4.25
N PHE A 372 17.44 20.03 -4.14
CA PHE A 372 17.35 21.14 -3.17
C PHE A 372 16.24 20.95 -2.13
N LYS A 373 15.41 19.92 -2.25
CA LYS A 373 14.18 19.74 -1.44
C LYS A 373 13.20 20.93 -1.56
N SER A 374 13.25 21.63 -2.69
CA SER A 374 12.46 22.81 -3.01
C SER A 374 11.94 22.73 -4.46
N ASP A 375 10.86 23.44 -4.78
CA ASP A 375 10.31 23.50 -6.14
C ASP A 375 11.19 24.31 -7.11
N THR A 376 12.16 25.07 -6.59
CA THR A 376 13.05 25.93 -7.39
C THR A 376 14.51 25.72 -7.02
N PRO A 377 15.44 25.85 -7.99
CA PRO A 377 16.87 25.84 -7.71
C PRO A 377 17.29 27.09 -6.91
N GLU A 378 18.42 26.97 -6.21
CA GLU A 378 19.12 28.12 -5.64
C GLU A 378 19.62 29.04 -6.77
N LYS A 379 19.62 30.36 -6.53
CA LYS A 379 19.89 31.38 -7.58
C LYS A 379 21.20 31.13 -8.33
N ASP A 380 22.23 30.70 -7.61
CA ASP A 380 23.59 30.51 -8.16
C ASP A 380 23.74 29.19 -8.91
N LEU A 381 22.76 28.28 -8.78
CA LEU A 381 22.75 26.94 -9.40
C LEU A 381 21.69 26.80 -10.50
N VAL A 382 20.97 27.88 -10.82
CA VAL A 382 19.94 27.89 -11.88
C VAL A 382 20.51 27.41 -13.22
N GLU A 383 21.64 27.97 -13.63
CA GLU A 383 22.21 27.69 -14.96
C GLU A 383 22.81 26.28 -15.04
N LEU A 384 23.46 25.84 -13.96
CA LEU A 384 23.95 24.45 -13.84
C LEU A 384 22.78 23.46 -13.83
N SER A 385 21.66 23.79 -13.19
CA SER A 385 20.45 22.96 -13.20
C SER A 385 19.90 22.78 -14.62
N LYS A 386 19.86 23.84 -15.43
CA LYS A 386 19.39 23.75 -16.83
C LYS A 386 20.25 22.80 -17.67
N ARG A 387 21.58 22.87 -17.55
CA ARG A 387 22.50 21.97 -18.27
C ARG A 387 22.25 20.50 -17.92
N VAL A 388 22.03 20.19 -16.63
CA VAL A 388 21.68 18.82 -16.20
C VAL A 388 20.34 18.37 -16.77
N ILE A 389 19.34 19.25 -16.81
CA ILE A 389 18.01 18.95 -17.36
C ILE A 389 18.08 18.68 -18.87
N GLU A 390 18.85 19.48 -19.60
CA GLU A 390 19.11 19.28 -21.03
C GLU A 390 19.77 17.92 -21.27
N TYR A 391 20.76 17.56 -20.45
CA TYR A 391 21.40 16.24 -20.54
C TYR A 391 20.46 15.08 -20.21
N ALA A 392 19.61 15.24 -19.20
CA ALA A 392 18.61 14.24 -18.80
C ALA A 392 17.47 14.08 -19.81
N ASP A 393 17.33 15.01 -20.76
CA ASP A 393 16.34 14.98 -21.86
C ASP A 393 14.90 14.73 -21.37
N GLY A 394 14.56 15.34 -20.23
CA GLY A 394 13.25 15.21 -19.61
C GLY A 394 12.90 13.80 -19.10
N LEU A 395 13.85 12.87 -19.00
CA LEU A 395 13.62 11.53 -18.47
C LEU A 395 13.51 11.57 -16.92
N PRO A 396 12.35 11.24 -16.32
CA PRO A 396 12.14 11.35 -14.87
C PRO A 396 13.22 10.64 -14.04
N LEU A 397 13.53 9.38 -14.35
CA LEU A 397 14.53 8.63 -13.59
C LEU A 397 15.91 9.30 -13.61
N ALA A 398 16.35 9.81 -14.76
CA ALA A 398 17.64 10.48 -14.87
C ALA A 398 17.67 11.75 -14.00
N LEU A 399 16.59 12.54 -14.04
CA LEU A 399 16.46 13.74 -13.20
C LEU A 399 16.49 13.39 -11.71
N GLU A 400 15.83 12.30 -11.29
CA GLU A 400 15.87 11.87 -9.90
C GLU A 400 17.26 11.43 -9.44
N VAL A 401 17.96 10.68 -10.29
CA VAL A 401 19.30 10.17 -10.03
C VAL A 401 20.30 11.33 -9.95
N PHE A 402 20.34 12.20 -10.96
CA PHE A 402 21.24 13.36 -10.94
C PHE A 402 20.91 14.33 -9.82
N GLY A 403 19.63 14.62 -9.60
CA GLY A 403 19.22 15.51 -8.52
C GLY A 403 19.64 14.98 -7.16
N SER A 404 19.46 13.68 -6.91
CA SER A 404 19.90 13.05 -5.66
C SER A 404 21.41 13.00 -5.53
N PHE A 405 22.14 12.74 -6.63
CA PHE A 405 23.60 12.69 -6.65
C PHE A 405 24.25 14.04 -6.36
N LEU A 406 23.65 15.12 -6.89
CA LEU A 406 24.14 16.48 -6.76
C LEU A 406 23.67 17.19 -5.48
N ALA A 407 22.71 16.61 -4.76
CA ALA A 407 22.18 17.17 -3.53
C ALA A 407 23.29 17.41 -2.48
N GLY A 408 23.35 18.62 -1.93
CA GLY A 408 24.33 19.00 -0.91
C GLY A 408 25.76 19.26 -1.40
N ARG A 409 26.01 19.19 -2.71
CA ARG A 409 27.31 19.54 -3.32
C ARG A 409 27.41 21.02 -3.66
N ASP A 410 28.64 21.55 -3.69
CA ASP A 410 28.88 22.94 -4.07
C ASP A 410 28.92 23.16 -5.60
N ALA A 411 28.87 24.42 -6.03
CA ALA A 411 28.83 24.79 -7.45
C ALA A 411 30.06 24.32 -8.26
N SER A 412 31.24 24.23 -7.64
CA SER A 412 32.46 23.75 -8.31
C SER A 412 32.37 22.25 -8.60
N GLN A 413 31.85 21.48 -7.64
CA GLN A 413 31.60 20.06 -7.80
C GLN A 413 30.53 19.77 -8.86
N TRP A 414 29.46 20.58 -8.89
CA TRP A 414 28.44 20.50 -9.95
C TRP A 414 29.05 20.73 -11.33
N THR A 415 29.88 21.77 -11.47
CA THR A 415 30.52 22.12 -12.74
C THR A 415 31.39 20.97 -13.25
N GLY A 416 32.22 20.37 -12.39
CA GLY A 416 33.03 19.21 -12.76
C GLY A 416 32.22 17.98 -13.18
N VAL A 417 31.07 17.74 -12.54
CA VAL A 417 30.16 16.65 -12.96
C VAL A 417 29.55 16.94 -14.32
N ILE A 418 29.06 18.17 -14.55
CA ILE A 418 28.42 18.56 -15.81
C ILE A 418 29.41 18.51 -16.98
N GLU A 419 30.64 18.98 -16.79
CA GLU A 419 31.68 18.87 -17.82
C GLU A 419 31.98 17.41 -18.19
N ARG A 420 31.95 16.49 -17.21
CA ARG A 420 32.07 15.05 -17.51
C ARG A 420 30.87 14.51 -18.29
N LEU A 421 29.65 14.97 -17.96
CA LEU A 421 28.43 14.56 -18.67
C LEU A 421 28.48 15.03 -20.14
N GLU A 422 28.88 16.27 -20.40
CA GLU A 422 28.87 16.87 -21.75
C GLU A 422 29.96 16.33 -22.68
N ASN A 423 31.12 15.94 -22.14
CA ASN A 423 32.18 15.30 -22.92
C ASN A 423 31.76 13.91 -23.46
N ASP A 424 30.64 13.35 -22.99
CA ASP A 424 30.17 11.99 -23.24
C ASP A 424 28.82 11.93 -24.01
N TYR A 425 28.51 12.97 -24.80
CA TYR A 425 27.19 13.27 -25.41
C TYR A 425 26.51 12.15 -26.25
N LYS A 426 27.20 11.06 -26.61
CA LYS A 426 26.66 9.99 -27.50
C LYS A 426 26.23 8.70 -26.81
N LYS A 427 26.03 8.73 -25.49
CA LYS A 427 25.83 7.55 -24.65
C LYS A 427 24.35 7.20 -24.44
N GLU A 428 24.04 5.89 -24.42
CA GLU A 428 22.69 5.36 -24.16
C GLU A 428 22.21 5.75 -22.75
N ILE A 429 20.90 5.66 -22.45
CA ILE A 429 20.33 6.02 -21.13
C ILE A 429 21.08 5.34 -19.96
N LEU A 430 21.52 4.09 -20.12
CA LEU A 430 22.28 3.37 -19.09
C LEU A 430 23.65 3.99 -18.86
N ASP A 431 24.30 4.43 -19.93
CA ASP A 431 25.61 5.05 -19.88
C ASP A 431 25.51 6.48 -19.29
N ARG A 432 24.40 7.19 -19.54
CA ARG A 432 24.08 8.48 -18.89
C ARG A 432 23.88 8.30 -17.38
N LEU A 433 23.16 7.25 -16.96
CA LEU A 433 22.94 6.95 -15.54
C LEU A 433 24.23 6.48 -14.85
N GLN A 434 25.16 5.84 -15.56
CA GLN A 434 26.40 5.32 -14.97
C GLN A 434 27.31 6.44 -14.41
N ILE A 435 27.27 7.63 -14.99
CA ILE A 435 28.14 8.75 -14.59
C ILE A 435 27.87 9.21 -13.16
N SER A 436 26.64 9.08 -12.64
CA SER A 436 26.34 9.37 -11.23
C SER A 436 26.91 8.33 -10.26
N PHE A 437 27.43 7.20 -10.76
CA PHE A 437 28.02 6.14 -9.96
C PHE A 437 29.55 6.10 -10.06
N ASP A 438 30.17 6.68 -11.10
CA ASP A 438 31.63 6.70 -11.27
C ASP A 438 32.40 7.44 -10.15
N GLY A 439 31.71 8.26 -9.35
CA GLY A 439 32.28 8.99 -8.20
C GLY A 439 31.98 8.36 -6.83
N ILE A 440 31.38 7.17 -6.80
CA ILE A 440 31.05 6.42 -5.58
C ILE A 440 32.30 5.65 -5.11
N GLU A 441 32.52 5.54 -3.79
CA GLU A 441 33.64 4.78 -3.24
C GLU A 441 33.59 3.31 -3.70
N GLU A 442 34.74 2.66 -3.85
CA GLU A 442 34.81 1.28 -4.38
C GLU A 442 33.98 0.29 -3.54
N THR A 443 33.95 0.48 -2.22
CA THR A 443 33.13 -0.28 -1.26
C THR A 443 31.63 -0.11 -1.51
N GLU A 444 31.15 1.13 -1.64
CA GLU A 444 29.77 1.48 -1.93
C GLU A 444 29.34 1.01 -3.34
N MET A 445 30.24 1.13 -4.32
CA MET A 445 30.03 0.61 -5.67
C MET A 445 29.89 -0.91 -5.65
N ASN A 446 30.76 -1.62 -4.93
CA ASN A 446 30.65 -3.08 -4.79
C ASN A 446 29.32 -3.49 -4.12
N ILE A 447 28.83 -2.71 -3.16
CA ILE A 447 27.52 -2.92 -2.55
C ILE A 447 26.40 -2.71 -3.57
N PHE A 448 26.44 -1.61 -4.33
CA PHE A 448 25.47 -1.36 -5.40
C PHE A 448 25.44 -2.51 -6.42
N LEU A 449 26.61 -2.98 -6.87
CA LEU A 449 26.71 -4.09 -7.83
C LEU A 449 26.20 -5.40 -7.22
N ASN A 450 26.51 -5.67 -5.96
CA ASN A 450 25.99 -6.83 -5.23
C ASN A 450 24.46 -6.79 -5.11
N ILE A 451 23.87 -5.63 -4.83
CA ILE A 451 22.42 -5.47 -4.75
C ILE A 451 21.78 -5.61 -6.14
N ALA A 452 22.35 -4.99 -7.16
CA ALA A 452 21.88 -5.08 -8.53
C ALA A 452 21.89 -6.53 -9.07
N CYS A 453 22.89 -7.32 -8.66
CA CYS A 453 23.07 -8.69 -9.13
C CYS A 453 22.32 -9.72 -8.27
N PHE A 454 22.37 -9.59 -6.94
CA PHE A 454 22.06 -10.70 -6.02
C PHE A 454 20.98 -10.40 -4.97
N PHE A 455 20.85 -9.17 -4.47
CA PHE A 455 20.06 -8.90 -3.26
C PHE A 455 18.75 -8.11 -3.47
N LYS A 456 18.28 -7.98 -4.72
CA LYS A 456 17.00 -7.33 -4.99
C LYS A 456 15.82 -8.21 -4.54
N GLY A 457 14.91 -7.64 -3.75
CA GLY A 457 13.74 -8.34 -3.21
C GLY A 457 14.03 -9.25 -2.02
N GLU A 458 15.27 -9.26 -1.53
CA GLU A 458 15.67 -9.96 -0.30
C GLU A 458 15.32 -9.15 0.94
N ASP A 459 15.17 -9.88 2.05
CA ASP A 459 14.87 -9.31 3.36
C ASP A 459 16.02 -8.43 3.85
N LYS A 460 15.68 -7.23 4.34
CA LYS A 460 16.65 -6.23 4.77
C LYS A 460 17.57 -6.75 5.87
N ASP A 461 17.07 -7.53 6.82
CA ASP A 461 17.87 -8.05 7.93
C ASP A 461 18.85 -9.11 7.43
N LEU A 462 18.42 -9.93 6.47
CA LEU A 462 19.29 -10.89 5.80
C LEU A 462 20.42 -10.18 5.05
N VAL A 463 20.09 -9.13 4.28
CA VAL A 463 21.07 -8.37 3.52
C VAL A 463 22.00 -7.56 4.42
N THR A 464 21.49 -6.99 5.52
CA THR A 464 22.29 -6.21 6.48
C THR A 464 23.23 -7.11 7.30
N LYS A 465 22.82 -8.35 7.60
CA LYS A 465 23.70 -9.38 8.20
C LYS A 465 24.80 -9.85 7.24
N ILE A 466 24.54 -9.87 5.94
CA ILE A 466 25.52 -10.24 4.91
C ILE A 466 26.44 -9.04 4.57
N LEU A 467 25.90 -7.82 4.56
CA LEU A 467 26.59 -6.57 4.23
C LEU A 467 26.89 -5.74 5.50
N VAL A 468 27.53 -6.37 6.49
CA VAL A 468 27.91 -5.73 7.77
C VAL A 468 28.73 -4.45 7.47
N GLY A 469 28.07 -3.28 7.53
CA GLY A 469 28.76 -1.99 7.49
C GLY A 469 28.12 -0.79 6.78
N CYS A 470 27.01 -0.90 6.03
CA CYS A 470 26.60 0.22 5.16
C CYS A 470 25.13 0.69 5.27
N ASN A 471 24.96 1.94 5.71
CA ASN A 471 23.67 2.63 5.95
C ASN A 471 23.20 3.47 4.75
N PHE A 472 23.04 2.87 3.57
CA PHE A 472 22.69 3.62 2.35
C PHE A 472 21.35 3.23 1.70
N PHE A 473 20.27 2.99 2.46
CA PHE A 473 18.98 2.67 1.82
C PHE A 473 17.77 3.36 2.46
N ARG A 474 16.93 3.95 1.60
CA ARG A 474 15.70 4.67 1.95
C ARG A 474 14.53 3.68 2.05
N ASN A 475 13.80 3.77 3.17
CA ASN A 475 12.68 2.92 3.57
C ASN A 475 11.51 2.91 2.59
N ILE A 476 11.19 1.73 2.03
CA ILE A 476 9.84 1.36 1.57
C ILE A 476 9.63 -0.13 1.93
N GLY A 477 9.36 -0.42 3.21
CA GLY A 477 9.09 -1.77 3.74
C GLY A 477 10.34 -2.63 4.05
N ASP A 478 10.11 -3.87 4.51
CA ASP A 478 11.14 -4.84 4.97
C ASP A 478 11.97 -5.47 3.83
N LYS A 479 11.78 -5.06 2.57
CA LYS A 479 12.48 -5.60 1.39
C LYS A 479 13.26 -4.52 0.65
N LEU A 480 14.46 -4.88 0.17
CA LEU A 480 15.26 -4.03 -0.70
C LEU A 480 14.67 -3.93 -2.10
N SER A 481 14.44 -2.72 -2.59
CA SER A 481 13.96 -2.46 -3.96
C SER A 481 14.91 -1.52 -4.71
N MET A 482 15.17 -1.84 -5.98
CA MET A 482 16.01 -1.04 -6.89
C MET A 482 15.28 -0.86 -8.23
N HIS A 483 15.34 0.33 -8.81
CA HIS A 483 14.74 0.59 -10.11
C HIS A 483 15.40 -0.26 -11.20
N GLN A 484 14.61 -0.86 -12.10
CA GLN A 484 15.08 -1.81 -13.11
C GLN A 484 16.22 -1.26 -13.99
N LEU A 485 16.13 -0.01 -14.45
CA LEU A 485 17.22 0.60 -15.23
C LEU A 485 18.55 0.69 -14.45
N LEU A 486 18.51 0.96 -13.15
CA LEU A 486 19.72 0.99 -12.31
C LEU A 486 20.28 -0.43 -12.14
N GLN A 487 19.39 -1.42 -12.04
CA GLN A 487 19.79 -2.81 -11.98
C GLN A 487 20.43 -3.30 -13.29
N GLU A 488 19.80 -2.99 -14.43
CA GLU A 488 20.31 -3.30 -15.77
C GLU A 488 21.69 -2.65 -15.98
N MET A 489 21.85 -1.40 -15.55
CA MET A 489 23.13 -0.71 -15.55
C MET A 489 24.16 -1.42 -14.66
N GLY A 490 23.81 -1.76 -13.41
CA GLY A 490 24.71 -2.50 -12.51
C GLY A 490 25.17 -3.84 -13.09
N ARG A 491 24.25 -4.61 -13.69
CA ARG A 491 24.56 -5.88 -14.36
C ARG A 491 25.45 -5.68 -15.60
N LYS A 492 25.20 -4.63 -16.39
CA LYS A 492 26.04 -4.23 -17.54
C LYS A 492 27.47 -3.91 -17.07
N ILE A 493 27.62 -3.18 -15.97
CA ILE A 493 28.94 -2.85 -15.37
C ILE A 493 29.67 -4.13 -14.96
N VAL A 494 29.01 -5.08 -14.29
CA VAL A 494 29.63 -6.37 -13.91
C VAL A 494 30.06 -7.17 -15.15
N HIS A 495 29.21 -7.25 -16.18
CA HIS A 495 29.54 -7.92 -17.44
C HIS A 495 30.75 -7.29 -18.14
N GLN A 496 30.82 -5.95 -18.20
CA GLN A 496 31.95 -5.23 -18.80
C GLN A 496 33.25 -5.39 -18.00
N LYS A 497 33.17 -5.50 -16.67
CA LYS A 497 34.32 -5.76 -15.80
C LYS A 497 34.81 -7.22 -15.83
N SER A 498 34.11 -8.15 -16.50
CA SER A 498 34.53 -9.56 -16.63
C SER A 498 34.27 -10.13 -18.03
N PRO A 499 35.09 -9.79 -19.05
CA PRO A 499 34.82 -10.17 -20.44
C PRO A 499 35.17 -11.63 -20.80
N VAL A 500 35.90 -12.37 -19.96
CA VAL A 500 36.38 -13.72 -20.29
C VAL A 500 36.41 -14.59 -19.03
N GLY A 501 35.95 -15.83 -19.17
CA GLY A 501 35.72 -16.79 -18.11
C GLY A 501 36.74 -16.75 -16.96
N SER A 502 36.26 -16.35 -15.80
CA SER A 502 36.86 -16.80 -14.56
C SER A 502 35.76 -17.36 -13.68
N ALA A 503 35.86 -18.66 -13.42
CA ALA A 503 35.09 -19.43 -12.45
C ALA A 503 35.40 -18.98 -11.00
N LYS A 504 35.52 -17.66 -10.76
CA LYS A 504 35.88 -17.07 -9.46
C LYS A 504 34.71 -16.36 -8.76
N HIS A 505 33.57 -16.15 -9.42
CA HIS A 505 32.34 -15.68 -8.74
C HIS A 505 31.47 -16.81 -8.17
N HIS A 506 31.78 -18.09 -8.46
CA HIS A 506 31.23 -19.21 -7.68
C HIS A 506 31.85 -19.32 -6.27
N ARG A 507 32.85 -18.49 -5.93
CA ARG A 507 33.54 -18.54 -4.62
C ARG A 507 32.94 -17.66 -3.53
N LEU A 508 31.82 -16.97 -3.76
CA LEU A 508 31.01 -16.41 -2.66
C LEU A 508 29.98 -17.40 -2.11
N ASN A 509 29.74 -18.52 -2.80
CA ASN A 509 28.97 -19.65 -2.25
C ASN A 509 29.84 -20.62 -1.41
N ALA A 510 31.17 -20.46 -1.39
CA ALA A 510 32.07 -21.37 -0.67
C ALA A 510 32.53 -20.86 0.71
N SER A 511 32.24 -19.60 1.05
CA SER A 511 32.62 -19.01 2.35
C SER A 511 31.45 -18.87 3.33
N ILE A 512 30.23 -19.18 2.89
CA ILE A 512 29.04 -19.25 3.74
C ILE A 512 28.61 -20.72 3.82
N GLY A 513 29.55 -21.58 4.22
CA GLY A 513 29.22 -22.87 4.79
C GLY A 513 28.73 -22.64 6.21
N VAL A 514 27.44 -22.34 6.36
CA VAL A 514 26.78 -22.55 7.65
C VAL A 514 26.67 -24.06 7.80
N CYS A 515 27.57 -24.63 8.60
CA CYS A 515 27.40 -25.98 9.12
C CYS A 515 26.03 -26.05 9.80
N TYR A 516 25.13 -26.85 9.24
CA TYR A 516 24.02 -27.40 9.98
C TYR A 516 24.56 -28.62 10.72
N ASP A 517 24.76 -28.47 12.03
CA ASP A 517 24.56 -29.55 13.00
C ASP A 517 23.44 -29.10 13.94
#